data_AF-A0A9E2LRL4-F1
#
_entry.id   AF-A0A9E2LRL4-F1
#
_cell.length_a   1.000
_cell.length_b   1.000
_cell.length_c   1.000
_cell.angle_alpha   90.00
_cell.angle_beta   90.00
_cell.angle_gamma   90.00
#
_symmetry.space_group_name_H-M   'P 1'
#
loop_
_entity.id
_entity.type
_entity.pdbx_description
1 polymer ?
#
loop_
_entity_poly.entity_id
_entity_poly.type
_entity_poly.pdbx_seq_one_letter_code
_entity_poly.pdbx_strand_id
1 'polypeptide(L)'
;MSKPGNIRVRLLATAACALCAAAPGSAAFAQTRDASASAAAPTFTMSPIGWVRKHDGKTFIVVEPRYQPALLGVADLSSLWVLYWFDRNDTPDRRAILQVHPRGDPARPLRGVFATRAPVRPNLIALSEVRVLSVRDNVIEIDDIDAFPDTPVLDLKP
;
A
#
# COMPACT_ATOMS: atom_id res chain seq x y z
N MET A 1 9.63 -24.14 7.58
CA MET A 1 9.51 -22.73 8.01
C MET A 1 10.29 -21.87 7.02
N SER A 2 9.60 -21.28 6.04
CA SER A 2 10.22 -20.39 5.05
C SER A 2 10.36 -18.99 5.66
N LYS A 3 11.55 -18.37 5.53
CA LYS A 3 11.78 -16.99 6.00
C LYS A 3 10.86 -16.03 5.22
N PRO A 4 10.26 -15.00 5.85
CA PRO A 4 9.56 -13.96 5.10
C PRO A 4 10.59 -13.21 4.24
N GLY A 5 10.42 -13.28 2.93
CA GLY A 5 11.26 -12.56 1.97
C GLY A 5 10.98 -11.06 2.07
N ASN A 6 12.04 -10.25 2.13
CA ASN A 6 11.93 -8.79 2.07
C ASN A 6 11.22 -8.39 0.77
N ILE A 7 10.17 -7.57 0.88
CA ILE A 7 9.48 -6.97 -0.25
C ILE A 7 10.45 -5.97 -0.91
N ARG A 8 10.95 -6.31 -2.11
CA ARG A 8 11.81 -5.43 -2.91
C ARG A 8 11.00 -4.82 -4.06
N VAL A 9 10.67 -3.54 -3.95
CA VAL A 9 10.04 -2.79 -5.04
C VAL A 9 11.12 -2.39 -6.05
N ARG A 10 11.10 -2.95 -7.26
CA ARG A 10 11.87 -2.44 -8.41
C ARG A 10 10.95 -1.62 -9.30
N LEU A 11 11.24 -0.33 -9.42
CA LEU A 11 10.57 0.55 -10.38
C LEU A 11 11.20 0.33 -11.77
N LEU A 12 10.46 -0.28 -12.70
CA LEU A 12 10.84 -0.29 -14.11
C LEU A 12 10.33 1.00 -14.75
N ALA A 13 11.24 1.93 -15.00
CA ALA A 13 10.96 3.09 -15.83
C ALA A 13 11.06 2.67 -17.31
N THR A 14 9.93 2.35 -17.94
CA THR A 14 9.85 2.29 -19.40
C THR A 14 9.58 3.70 -19.94
N ALA A 15 10.58 4.25 -20.63
CA ALA A 15 10.47 5.51 -21.35
C ALA A 15 9.50 5.33 -22.53
N ALA A 16 8.39 6.08 -22.53
CA ALA A 16 7.54 6.25 -23.69
C ALA A 16 7.88 7.61 -24.32
N CYS A 17 8.50 7.55 -25.50
CA CYS A 17 8.72 8.69 -26.38
C CYS A 17 7.37 9.14 -26.96
N ALA A 18 7.03 10.43 -26.83
CA ALA A 18 5.91 11.02 -27.55
C ALA A 18 6.31 12.41 -28.06
N LEU A 19 6.51 12.51 -29.38
CA LEU A 19 6.46 13.77 -30.12
C LEU A 19 5.03 14.32 -30.04
N CYS A 20 4.86 15.57 -29.61
CA CYS A 20 3.72 16.38 -30.07
C CYS A 20 4.02 17.89 -29.94
N ALA A 21 3.54 18.64 -30.93
CA ALA A 21 3.90 20.00 -31.27
C ALA A 21 3.45 21.08 -30.25
N ALA A 22 4.20 22.18 -30.20
CA ALA A 22 3.99 23.33 -29.33
C ALA A 22 2.89 24.29 -29.82
N ALA A 23 2.14 24.87 -28.88
CA ALA A 23 1.39 26.12 -29.05
C ALA A 23 1.72 27.05 -27.86
N PRO A 24 1.83 28.38 -28.04
CA PRO A 24 2.35 29.27 -27.01
C PRO A 24 1.20 29.82 -26.15
N GLY A 25 1.37 29.79 -24.84
CA GLY A 25 0.49 30.54 -23.93
C GLY A 25 0.33 29.93 -22.55
N SER A 26 1.36 30.01 -21.70
CA SER A 26 1.14 30.13 -20.26
C SER A 26 2.40 30.63 -19.56
N ALA A 27 2.21 31.62 -18.69
CA ALA A 27 3.22 32.26 -17.87
C ALA A 27 4.10 31.24 -17.12
N ALA A 28 5.38 31.60 -17.06
CA ALA A 28 6.48 30.80 -16.55
C ALA A 28 6.37 30.53 -15.04
N PHE A 29 6.33 29.25 -14.68
CA PHE A 29 7.10 28.73 -13.55
C PHE A 29 8.16 27.79 -14.11
N ALA A 30 9.13 28.36 -14.81
CA ALA A 30 10.33 27.65 -15.20
C ALA A 30 11.30 27.65 -14.00
N GLN A 31 11.20 26.63 -13.16
CA GLN A 31 12.39 26.14 -12.48
C GLN A 31 13.00 25.09 -13.41
N THR A 32 13.91 25.53 -14.26
CA THR A 32 14.90 24.66 -14.90
C THR A 32 15.73 24.03 -13.78
N ARG A 33 15.28 22.88 -13.28
CA ARG A 33 16.17 22.01 -12.50
C ARG A 33 17.21 21.49 -13.46
N ASP A 34 18.44 21.86 -13.15
CA ASP A 34 19.64 21.47 -13.88
C ASP A 34 19.59 19.98 -14.22
N ALA A 35 19.62 19.69 -15.52
CA ALA A 35 19.69 18.33 -16.05
C ALA A 35 21.14 17.85 -15.98
N SER A 36 21.66 17.59 -14.78
CA SER A 36 22.91 16.87 -14.62
C SER A 36 22.90 15.97 -13.38
N ALA A 37 23.30 14.72 -13.60
CA ALA A 37 23.25 13.56 -12.71
C ALA A 37 21.84 13.09 -12.31
N SER A 38 21.29 12.13 -13.08
CA SER A 38 20.20 11.27 -12.61
C SER A 38 20.75 10.40 -11.47
N ALA A 39 20.78 10.94 -10.26
CA ALA A 39 20.79 10.12 -9.08
C ALA A 39 19.55 9.24 -9.16
N ALA A 40 19.72 7.92 -9.17
CA ALA A 40 18.60 6.99 -9.16
C ALA A 40 17.61 7.44 -8.07
N ALA A 41 16.32 7.49 -8.41
CA ALA A 41 15.29 7.88 -7.46
C ALA A 41 15.47 7.08 -6.15
N PRO A 42 15.33 7.73 -4.97
CA PRO A 42 15.58 7.08 -3.71
C PRO A 42 14.69 5.83 -3.59
N THR A 43 15.30 4.71 -3.23
CA THR A 43 14.58 3.45 -3.02
C THR A 43 14.34 3.25 -1.54
N PHE A 44 13.08 3.03 -1.17
CA PHE A 44 12.68 2.68 0.18
C PHE A 44 12.41 1.18 0.26
N THR A 45 12.87 0.54 1.33
CA THR A 45 12.54 -0.86 1.64
C THR A 45 11.57 -0.87 2.81
N MET A 46 10.47 -1.59 2.67
CA MET A 46 9.50 -1.80 3.74
C MET A 46 9.57 -3.25 4.20
N SER A 47 9.42 -3.46 5.51
CA SER A 47 9.31 -4.80 6.11
C SER A 47 7.94 -4.90 6.76
N PRO A 48 7.22 -6.03 6.61
CA PRO A 48 6.02 -6.28 7.39
C PRO A 48 6.31 -6.19 8.89
N ILE A 49 5.36 -5.68 9.66
CA ILE A 49 5.38 -5.71 11.14
C ILE A 49 4.51 -6.82 11.70
N GLY A 50 3.67 -7.44 10.86
CA GLY A 50 2.70 -8.44 11.26
C GLY A 50 1.86 -8.90 10.08
N TRP A 51 0.79 -9.62 10.36
CA TRP A 51 -0.11 -10.17 9.35
C TRP A 51 -1.56 -10.13 9.81
N VAL A 52 -2.46 -10.00 8.84
CA VAL A 52 -3.88 -10.25 9.02
C VAL A 52 -4.10 -11.76 9.15
N ARG A 53 -4.87 -12.20 10.15
CA ARG A 53 -5.34 -13.57 10.31
C ARG A 53 -6.86 -13.59 10.42
N LYS A 54 -7.51 -14.57 9.81
CA LYS A 54 -8.95 -14.81 9.98
C LYS A 54 -9.18 -16.25 10.41
N HIS A 55 -9.92 -16.47 11.49
CA HIS A 55 -10.23 -17.79 12.04
C HIS A 55 -11.54 -17.72 12.84
N ASP A 56 -12.38 -18.74 12.73
CA ASP A 56 -13.69 -18.83 13.42
C ASP A 56 -14.56 -17.57 13.32
N GLY A 57 -14.59 -16.96 12.12
CA GLY A 57 -15.37 -15.75 11.87
C GLY A 57 -14.82 -14.47 12.51
N LYS A 58 -13.65 -14.54 13.14
CA LYS A 58 -12.95 -13.40 13.75
C LYS A 58 -11.77 -12.95 12.89
N THR A 59 -11.42 -11.68 13.04
CA THR A 59 -10.29 -11.05 12.34
C THR A 59 -9.27 -10.55 13.35
N PHE A 60 -8.01 -10.82 13.08
CA PHE A 60 -6.89 -10.44 13.95
C PHE A 60 -5.78 -9.79 13.15
N ILE A 61 -5.05 -8.88 13.80
CA ILE A 61 -3.71 -8.46 13.40
C ILE A 61 -2.73 -9.11 14.37
N VAL A 62 -1.91 -10.01 13.85
CA VAL A 62 -0.85 -10.66 14.62
C VAL A 62 0.47 -9.97 14.29
N VAL A 63 0.94 -9.15 15.23
CA VAL A 63 2.20 -8.40 15.15
C VAL A 63 3.36 -9.35 15.44
N GLU A 64 4.52 -9.17 14.79
CA GLU A 64 5.70 -9.96 15.13
C GLU A 64 6.10 -9.74 16.60
N PRO A 65 6.53 -10.79 17.34
CA PRO A 65 6.87 -10.66 18.76
C PRO A 65 7.88 -9.54 19.07
N ARG A 66 8.85 -9.29 18.19
CA ARG A 66 9.83 -8.21 18.35
C ARG A 66 9.23 -6.79 18.37
N TYR A 67 8.03 -6.62 17.81
CA TYR A 67 7.31 -5.34 17.78
C TYR A 67 6.21 -5.25 18.87
N GLN A 68 5.99 -6.31 19.67
CA GLN A 68 4.98 -6.31 20.73
C GLN A 68 5.08 -5.10 21.70
N PRO A 69 6.28 -4.63 22.13
CA PRO A 69 6.36 -3.45 22.99
C PRO A 69 5.73 -2.19 22.40
N ALA A 70 5.58 -2.10 21.08
CA ALA A 70 4.94 -0.97 20.39
C ALA A 70 3.40 -0.98 20.52
N LEU A 71 2.79 -2.02 21.08
CA LEU A 71 1.34 -2.12 21.31
C LEU A 71 0.89 -1.48 22.62
N LEU A 72 1.80 -0.92 23.42
CA LEU A 72 1.47 -0.23 24.65
C LEU A 72 0.45 0.90 24.38
N GLY A 73 -0.72 0.85 25.02
CA GLY A 73 -1.80 1.82 24.87
C GLY A 73 -2.79 1.54 23.72
N VAL A 74 -2.54 0.54 22.87
CA VAL A 74 -3.46 0.23 21.75
C VAL A 74 -4.81 -0.28 22.24
N ALA A 75 -4.86 -0.96 23.39
CA ALA A 75 -6.10 -1.46 23.99
C ALA A 75 -7.07 -0.34 24.40
N ASP A 76 -6.57 0.88 24.60
CA ASP A 76 -7.37 2.04 25.00
C ASP A 76 -7.96 2.80 23.79
N LEU A 77 -7.56 2.43 22.56
CA LEU A 77 -8.04 3.05 21.32
C LEU A 77 -9.37 2.43 20.88
N SER A 78 -10.26 3.25 20.32
CA SER A 78 -11.49 2.75 19.68
C SER A 78 -11.22 2.14 18.32
N SER A 79 -10.25 2.68 17.58
CA SER A 79 -10.00 2.37 16.18
C SER A 79 -8.53 2.51 15.83
N LEU A 80 -8.14 1.88 14.71
CA LEU A 80 -6.81 1.97 14.12
C LEU A 80 -6.91 2.18 12.61
N TRP A 81 -6.05 3.01 12.08
CA TRP A 81 -5.64 2.94 10.68
C TRP A 81 -4.61 1.82 10.51
N VAL A 82 -4.94 0.86 9.65
CA VAL A 82 -4.07 -0.25 9.27
C VAL A 82 -3.55 0.01 7.86
N LEU A 83 -2.23 0.13 7.73
CA LEU A 83 -1.56 0.11 6.44
C LEU A 83 -1.09 -1.31 6.17
N TYR A 84 -1.49 -1.88 5.06
CA TYR A 84 -1.15 -3.25 4.66
C TYR A 84 -0.79 -3.31 3.18
N TRP A 85 -0.21 -4.43 2.75
CA TRP A 85 0.28 -4.59 1.38
C TRP A 85 -0.66 -5.44 0.55
N PHE A 86 -1.04 -4.99 -0.65
CA PHE A 86 -1.73 -5.84 -1.62
C PHE A 86 -0.77 -6.88 -2.24
N ASP A 87 -0.30 -7.81 -1.42
CA ASP A 87 0.72 -8.82 -1.71
C ASP A 87 0.39 -9.65 -2.96
N ARG A 88 -0.89 -9.94 -3.19
CA ARG A 88 -1.39 -10.68 -4.36
C ARG A 88 -1.28 -9.92 -5.68
N ASN A 89 -0.99 -8.62 -5.64
CA ASN A 89 -0.78 -7.78 -6.82
C ASN A 89 0.70 -7.44 -7.05
N ASP A 90 1.62 -7.99 -6.27
CA ASP A 90 3.04 -7.63 -6.31
C ASP A 90 3.80 -8.29 -7.47
N THR A 91 3.46 -7.86 -8.68
CA THR A 91 4.13 -8.23 -9.93
C THR A 91 4.39 -6.97 -10.75
N PRO A 92 5.44 -6.95 -11.60
CA PRO A 92 5.73 -5.81 -12.47
C PRO A 92 4.50 -5.36 -13.29
N ASP A 93 3.80 -6.31 -13.91
CA ASP A 93 2.65 -6.03 -14.78
C ASP A 93 1.49 -5.38 -14.02
N ARG A 94 1.15 -5.89 -12.82
CA ARG A 94 0.05 -5.33 -12.02
C ARG A 94 0.39 -3.96 -11.44
N ARG A 95 1.66 -3.69 -11.13
CA ARG A 95 2.13 -2.37 -10.67
C ARG A 95 2.14 -1.33 -11.79
N ALA A 96 2.28 -1.78 -13.04
CA ALA A 96 2.25 -0.94 -14.23
C ALA A 96 0.82 -0.51 -14.63
N ILE A 97 -0.23 -1.07 -14.01
CA ILE A 97 -1.62 -0.66 -14.27
C ILE A 97 -1.88 0.73 -13.67
N LEU A 98 -2.17 1.70 -14.53
CA LEU A 98 -2.43 3.09 -14.13
C LEU A 98 -3.89 3.51 -14.26
N GLN A 99 -4.73 2.71 -14.91
CA GLN A 99 -6.15 2.97 -15.10
C GLN A 99 -6.96 1.69 -14.91
N VAL A 100 -8.15 1.82 -14.33
CA VAL A 100 -9.06 0.71 -14.08
C VAL A 100 -10.51 1.13 -14.28
N HIS A 101 -11.36 0.15 -14.56
CA HIS A 101 -12.78 0.27 -14.28
C HIS A 101 -13.00 0.00 -12.78
N PRO A 102 -13.52 0.96 -11.98
CA PRO A 102 -13.66 0.79 -10.53
C PRO A 102 -14.43 -0.49 -10.19
N ARG A 103 -13.97 -1.24 -9.17
CA ARG A 103 -14.51 -2.56 -8.80
C ARG A 103 -14.48 -3.61 -9.92
N GLY A 104 -13.72 -3.39 -10.99
CA GLY A 104 -13.66 -4.28 -12.15
C GLY A 104 -14.91 -4.26 -13.04
N ASP A 105 -15.81 -3.28 -12.85
CA ASP A 105 -17.11 -3.19 -13.53
C ASP A 105 -16.99 -2.39 -14.85
N PRO A 106 -17.07 -3.03 -16.03
CA PRO A 106 -16.87 -2.37 -17.31
C PRO A 106 -17.92 -1.29 -17.63
N ALA A 107 -19.09 -1.31 -16.96
CA ALA A 107 -20.11 -0.30 -17.13
C ALA A 107 -19.73 1.04 -16.47
N ARG A 108 -18.78 1.03 -15.52
CA ARG A 108 -18.29 2.26 -14.88
C ARG A 108 -17.25 2.94 -15.77
N PRO A 109 -17.15 4.28 -15.77
CA PRO A 109 -16.11 4.98 -16.51
C PRO A 109 -14.71 4.53 -16.10
N LEU A 110 -13.79 4.46 -17.08
CA LEU A 110 -12.38 4.25 -16.83
C LEU A 110 -11.83 5.41 -15.97
N ARG A 111 -11.04 5.10 -14.94
CA ARG A 111 -10.44 6.08 -14.03
C ARG A 111 -8.97 5.77 -13.80
N GLY A 112 -8.16 6.81 -13.55
CA GLY A 112 -6.81 6.61 -13.05
C GLY A 112 -6.82 5.97 -11.66
N VAL A 113 -5.86 5.09 -11.36
CA VAL A 113 -5.82 4.33 -10.10
C VAL A 113 -5.78 5.23 -8.86
N PHE A 114 -5.18 6.42 -8.96
CA PHE A 114 -5.11 7.41 -7.88
C PHE A 114 -6.46 8.11 -7.58
N ALA A 115 -7.43 8.03 -8.49
CA ALA A 115 -8.80 8.49 -8.25
C ALA A 115 -9.70 7.36 -7.71
N THR A 116 -9.13 6.21 -7.32
CA THR A 116 -9.87 5.02 -6.87
C THR A 116 -9.17 4.36 -5.68
N ARG A 117 -9.79 3.29 -5.16
CA ARG A 117 -9.18 2.37 -4.17
C ARG A 117 -8.80 1.02 -4.80
N ALA A 118 -8.44 1.01 -6.08
CA ALA A 118 -8.08 -0.22 -6.77
C ALA A 118 -6.83 -0.86 -6.12
N PRO A 119 -6.77 -2.19 -6.01
CA PRO A 119 -5.65 -2.87 -5.37
C PRO A 119 -4.42 -3.03 -6.29
N VAL A 120 -4.54 -2.65 -7.57
CA VAL A 120 -3.45 -2.56 -8.55
C VAL A 120 -2.97 -1.10 -8.65
N ARG A 121 -1.76 -0.83 -8.17
CA ARG A 121 -1.17 0.52 -8.08
C ARG A 121 0.36 0.43 -8.12
N PRO A 122 1.07 1.53 -8.44
CA PRO A 122 2.53 1.55 -8.41
C PRO A 122 3.12 1.15 -7.05
N ASN A 123 2.57 1.70 -5.97
CA ASN A 123 2.85 1.31 -4.59
C ASN A 123 1.61 0.63 -4.01
N LEU A 124 1.73 -0.65 -3.69
CA LEU A 124 0.63 -1.54 -3.31
C LEU A 124 0.20 -1.37 -1.85
N ILE A 125 0.22 -0.13 -1.35
CA ILE A 125 -0.17 0.20 0.01
C ILE A 125 -1.69 0.36 0.05
N ALA A 126 -2.30 -0.42 0.92
CA ALA A 126 -3.71 -0.37 1.27
C ALA A 126 -3.91 0.36 2.61
N LEU A 127 -5.14 0.80 2.85
CA LEU A 127 -5.52 1.50 4.07
C LEU A 127 -6.93 1.07 4.47
N SER A 128 -7.12 0.72 5.73
CA SER A 128 -8.43 0.49 6.33
C SER A 128 -8.48 1.06 7.74
N GLU A 129 -9.60 1.67 8.10
CA GLU A 129 -9.94 1.96 9.48
C GLU A 129 -10.65 0.72 10.05
N VAL A 130 -10.22 0.26 11.22
CA VAL A 130 -10.76 -0.93 11.89
C VAL A 130 -11.05 -0.59 13.34
N ARG A 131 -12.05 -1.23 13.95
CA ARG A 131 -12.34 -1.07 15.37
C ARG A 131 -11.49 -2.03 16.19
N VAL A 132 -10.87 -1.55 17.26
CA VAL A 132 -10.14 -2.42 18.20
C VAL A 132 -11.15 -3.09 19.13
N LEU A 133 -11.15 -4.43 19.15
CA LEU A 133 -12.04 -5.22 20.00
C LEU A 133 -11.33 -5.69 21.27
N SER A 134 -10.09 -6.17 21.11
CA SER A 134 -9.24 -6.57 22.22
C SER A 134 -7.77 -6.59 21.81
N VAL A 135 -6.88 -6.49 22.79
CA VAL A 135 -5.44 -6.69 22.60
C VAL A 135 -4.95 -7.69 23.63
N ARG A 136 -4.27 -8.74 23.17
CA ARG A 136 -3.62 -9.75 24.03
C ARG A 136 -2.26 -10.08 23.45
N ASP A 137 -1.22 -9.87 24.24
CA ASP A 137 0.17 -10.05 23.82
C ASP A 137 0.47 -9.28 22.53
N ASN A 138 0.80 -9.98 21.44
CA ASN A 138 1.08 -9.43 20.11
C ASN A 138 -0.12 -9.54 19.14
N VAL A 139 -1.33 -9.80 19.66
CA VAL A 139 -2.54 -10.04 18.87
C VAL A 139 -3.57 -8.95 19.16
N ILE A 140 -4.03 -8.29 18.10
CA ILE A 140 -5.13 -7.31 18.14
C ILE A 140 -6.33 -7.98 17.47
N GLU A 141 -7.42 -8.18 18.20
CA GLU A 141 -8.71 -8.56 17.61
C GLU A 141 -9.40 -7.30 17.09
N ILE A 142 -9.85 -7.35 15.84
CA ILE A 142 -10.52 -6.25 15.14
C ILE A 142 -11.87 -6.72 14.59
N ASP A 143 -12.74 -5.78 14.23
CA ASP A 143 -14.04 -6.11 13.64
C ASP A 143 -13.92 -6.75 12.25
N ASP A 144 -13.49 -5.99 11.24
CA ASP A 144 -13.20 -6.53 9.91
C ASP A 144 -12.18 -5.68 9.16
N ILE A 145 -11.62 -6.24 8.09
CA ILE A 145 -10.69 -5.57 7.19
C ILE A 145 -10.85 -6.15 5.79
N ASP A 146 -10.75 -5.28 4.77
CA ASP A 146 -10.72 -5.64 3.34
C ASP A 146 -9.34 -6.18 2.93
N ALA A 147 -8.86 -7.16 3.70
CA ALA A 147 -7.63 -7.88 3.46
C ALA A 147 -7.89 -9.37 3.55
N PHE A 148 -7.10 -10.14 2.81
CA PHE A 148 -7.18 -11.59 2.87
C PHE A 148 -6.44 -12.13 4.10
N PRO A 149 -6.71 -13.40 4.50
CA PRO A 149 -5.83 -14.08 5.43
C PRO A 149 -4.38 -14.05 4.92
N ASP A 150 -3.47 -13.86 5.86
CA ASP A 150 -2.03 -13.79 5.66
C ASP A 150 -1.52 -12.57 4.89
N THR A 151 -2.37 -11.56 4.66
CA THR A 151 -1.94 -10.28 4.10
C THR A 151 -0.95 -9.56 5.05
N PRO A 152 0.22 -9.09 4.56
CA PRO A 152 1.21 -8.40 5.38
C PRO A 152 0.74 -7.02 5.85
N VAL A 153 0.91 -6.74 7.15
CA VAL A 153 0.68 -5.42 7.75
C VAL A 153 2.00 -4.65 7.76
N LEU A 154 1.96 -3.39 7.34
CA LEU A 154 3.11 -2.49 7.22
C LEU A 154 3.20 -1.54 8.41
N ASP A 155 2.07 -1.01 8.87
CA ASP A 155 2.03 -0.02 9.93
C ASP A 155 0.64 0.05 10.59
N LEU A 156 0.60 0.57 11.82
CA LEU A 156 -0.60 0.79 12.61
C LEU A 156 -0.58 2.21 13.19
N LYS A 157 -1.70 2.93 13.12
CA LYS A 157 -1.84 4.29 13.66
C LYS A 157 -3.19 4.48 14.35
N PRO A 158 -3.27 5.29 15.42
CA PRO A 158 -4.56 5.74 15.95
C PRO A 158 -5.33 6.57 14.91
#